data_AF-A0A7J3PAD7-F1
#
_entry.id   AF-A0A7J3PAD7-F1
#
_cell.length_a   1.000
_cell.length_b   1.000
_cell.length_c   1.000
_cell.angle_alpha   90.00
_cell.angle_beta   90.00
_cell.angle_gamma   90.00
#
_symmetry.space_group_name_H-M   'P 1'
#
loop_
_entity.id
_entity.type
_entity.pdbx_description
1 polymer ?
#
loop_
_entity_poly.entity_id
_entity_poly.type
_entity_poly.pdbx_seq_one_letter_code
_entity_poly.pdbx_strand_id
1 'polypeptide(L)'
;MLKEHFGVNERGHLTIRGYDAVELAERFGTPLYVVDEVRIRENYRRFREAFASWPKLLICYAYKANNNLAVCKILQQEGAGAEVASLTELKIALRVGVTPEKIVFNGPNKSDEELEHAIKTGVLINLDSYDEFERLSTIAKKLRLNARVGFRVNPNIRPPTHPYIMAGARESKFGLDLESGEALEAYRRAAGESHILLEAVHCHIGSQILEPEPFIEEARKLVEFFSAARKICNLEKIDLGGGIGIPYKGENPAPLDKIAEGILGELRKIEGEPPTLVLEPGRYLVADAGILLL
;
A
#
# COMPACT_ATOMS: atom_id res chain seq x y z
N MET A 1 -24.11 15.75 1.16
CA MET A 1 -23.66 16.91 1.96
C MET A 1 -22.28 17.33 1.47
N LEU A 2 -21.98 18.62 1.52
CA LEU A 2 -20.64 19.13 1.21
C LEU A 2 -19.65 18.59 2.25
N LYS A 3 -18.47 18.11 1.81
CA LYS A 3 -17.42 17.69 2.76
C LYS A 3 -16.87 18.91 3.49
N GLU A 4 -16.48 18.74 4.75
CA GLU A 4 -16.06 19.85 5.64
C GLU A 4 -14.88 20.68 5.11
N HIS A 5 -14.03 20.10 4.25
CA HIS A 5 -12.87 20.80 3.67
C HIS A 5 -13.22 21.65 2.44
N PHE A 6 -14.46 21.64 1.99
CA PHE A 6 -14.95 22.56 0.95
C PHE A 6 -15.75 23.70 1.59
N GLY A 7 -15.69 24.87 0.96
CA GLY A 7 -16.43 26.06 1.40
C GLY A 7 -17.53 26.46 0.45
N VAL A 8 -18.31 27.46 0.86
CA VAL A 8 -19.26 28.18 0.00
C VAL A 8 -18.98 29.67 0.14
N ASN A 9 -18.80 30.38 -0.97
CA ASN A 9 -18.57 31.83 -0.94
C ASN A 9 -19.88 32.63 -0.81
N GLU A 10 -19.78 33.95 -0.72
CA GLU A 10 -20.92 34.87 -0.59
C GLU A 10 -21.91 34.80 -1.77
N ARG A 11 -21.46 34.31 -2.94
CA ARG A 11 -22.29 34.09 -4.14
C ARG A 11 -23.03 32.74 -4.12
N GLY A 12 -22.83 31.93 -3.07
CA GLY A 12 -23.39 30.58 -2.99
C GLY A 12 -22.64 29.54 -3.83
N HIS A 13 -21.46 29.89 -4.38
CA HIS A 13 -20.67 28.95 -5.17
C HIS A 13 -19.78 28.07 -4.28
N LEU A 14 -19.59 26.83 -4.72
CA LEU A 14 -18.60 25.92 -4.14
C LEU A 14 -17.19 26.55 -4.22
N THR A 15 -16.43 26.45 -3.14
CA THR A 15 -15.02 26.83 -3.12
C THR A 15 -14.12 25.68 -2.67
N ILE A 16 -12.94 25.60 -3.29
CA ILE A 16 -11.90 24.62 -2.96
C ILE A 16 -10.70 25.44 -2.49
N ARG A 17 -10.41 25.42 -1.18
CA ARG A 17 -9.37 26.28 -0.56
C ARG A 17 -9.49 27.76 -0.96
N GLY A 18 -10.72 28.26 -1.03
CA GLY A 18 -11.02 29.66 -1.38
C GLY A 18 -11.11 29.96 -2.88
N TYR A 19 -10.76 29.01 -3.76
CA TYR A 19 -10.95 29.16 -5.20
C TYR A 19 -12.39 28.83 -5.60
N ASP A 20 -13.06 29.75 -6.29
CA ASP A 20 -14.43 29.58 -6.79
C ASP A 20 -14.46 28.50 -7.90
N ALA A 21 -15.24 27.45 -7.69
CA ALA A 21 -15.34 26.34 -8.64
C ALA A 21 -15.90 26.76 -10.00
N VAL A 22 -16.76 27.78 -10.06
CA VAL A 22 -17.29 28.31 -11.32
C VAL A 22 -16.18 29.01 -12.10
N GLU A 23 -15.35 29.82 -11.43
CA GLU A 23 -14.21 30.50 -12.07
C GLU A 23 -13.16 29.49 -12.56
N LEU A 24 -12.95 28.39 -11.82
CA LEU A 24 -12.08 27.29 -12.28
C LEU A 24 -12.64 26.63 -13.55
N ALA A 25 -13.95 26.34 -13.58
CA ALA A 25 -14.62 25.74 -14.73
C ALA A 25 -14.57 26.67 -15.97
N GLU A 26 -14.81 27.97 -15.80
CA GLU A 26 -14.73 28.96 -16.88
C GLU A 26 -13.30 29.09 -17.43
N ARG A 27 -12.29 29.09 -16.55
CA ARG A 27 -10.89 29.27 -16.93
C ARG A 27 -10.28 28.05 -17.60
N PHE A 28 -10.56 26.85 -17.10
CA PHE A 28 -9.89 25.62 -17.54
C PHE A 28 -10.80 24.69 -18.38
N GLY A 29 -12.09 25.04 -18.54
CA GLY A 29 -13.09 24.24 -19.24
C GLY A 29 -13.61 23.08 -18.39
N THR A 30 -14.65 22.39 -18.87
CA THR A 30 -15.17 21.14 -18.28
C THR A 30 -15.21 20.01 -19.31
N PRO A 31 -15.11 18.73 -18.89
CA PRO A 31 -14.96 18.24 -17.52
C PRO A 31 -13.58 18.55 -16.91
N LEU A 32 -13.54 18.92 -15.63
CA LEU A 32 -12.31 19.31 -14.92
C LEU A 32 -12.13 18.56 -13.60
N TYR A 33 -11.01 17.85 -13.46
CA TYR A 33 -10.55 17.39 -12.15
C TYR A 33 -9.83 18.50 -11.42
N VAL A 34 -10.32 18.85 -10.23
CA VAL A 34 -9.63 19.75 -9.30
C VAL A 34 -9.15 18.92 -8.11
N VAL A 35 -7.86 19.07 -7.79
CA VAL A 35 -7.20 18.33 -6.70
C VAL A 35 -6.71 19.31 -5.65
N ASP A 36 -7.17 19.13 -4.41
CA ASP A 36 -6.74 19.88 -3.24
C ASP A 36 -5.44 19.29 -2.68
N GLU A 37 -4.31 19.90 -3.03
CA GLU A 37 -2.98 19.52 -2.49
C GLU A 37 -2.93 19.54 -0.97
N VAL A 38 -3.53 20.56 -0.33
CA VAL A 38 -3.47 20.71 1.12
C VAL A 38 -4.21 19.56 1.79
N ARG A 39 -5.32 19.11 1.21
CA ARG A 39 -6.06 17.93 1.71
C ARG A 39 -5.23 16.66 1.63
N ILE A 40 -4.48 16.44 0.54
CA ILE A 40 -3.59 15.27 0.41
C ILE A 40 -2.53 15.28 1.53
N ARG A 41 -1.92 16.44 1.79
CA ARG A 41 -0.90 16.60 2.86
C ARG A 41 -1.49 16.38 4.25
N GLU A 42 -2.68 16.93 4.51
CA GLU A 42 -3.43 16.71 5.76
C GLU A 42 -3.73 15.22 5.96
N ASN A 43 -4.24 14.53 4.95
CA ASN A 43 -4.55 13.10 5.00
C ASN A 43 -3.31 12.25 5.28
N TYR A 44 -2.19 12.54 4.62
CA TYR A 44 -0.93 11.83 4.86
C TYR A 44 -0.43 12.04 6.30
N ARG A 45 -0.43 13.28 6.80
CA ARG A 45 0.02 13.58 8.16
C ARG A 45 -0.86 12.93 9.20
N ARG A 46 -2.19 12.99 9.02
CA ARG A 46 -3.15 12.27 9.88
C ARG A 46 -2.90 10.76 9.85
N PHE A 47 -2.63 10.20 8.68
CA PHE A 47 -2.32 8.78 8.56
C PHE A 47 -1.04 8.41 9.31
N ARG A 48 0.03 9.17 9.11
CA ARG A 48 1.31 8.96 9.79
C ARG A 48 1.18 9.09 11.31
N GLU A 49 0.43 10.08 11.78
CA GLU A 49 0.23 10.33 13.22
C GLU A 49 -0.44 9.16 13.93
N ALA A 50 -1.47 8.55 13.32
CA ALA A 50 -2.17 7.40 13.90
C ALA A 50 -1.23 6.21 14.18
N PHE A 51 -0.15 6.06 13.42
CA PHE A 51 0.84 5.00 13.59
C PHE A 51 2.16 5.48 14.24
N ALA A 52 2.24 6.73 14.72
CA ALA A 52 3.48 7.34 15.21
C ALA A 52 4.08 6.65 16.45
N SER A 53 3.27 5.89 17.19
CA SER A 53 3.76 5.11 18.35
C SER A 53 4.57 3.85 17.96
N TRP A 54 4.61 3.49 16.66
CA TRP A 54 5.46 2.41 16.16
C TRP A 54 6.82 2.95 15.69
N PRO A 55 7.95 2.37 16.12
CA PRO A 55 9.27 2.97 15.94
C PRO A 55 9.78 2.97 14.48
N LYS A 56 9.30 2.05 13.64
CA LYS A 56 9.75 1.88 12.25
C LYS A 56 8.56 1.81 11.32
N LEU A 57 8.19 2.95 10.74
CA LEU A 57 7.02 3.08 9.86
C LEU A 57 7.44 3.50 8.45
N LEU A 58 6.95 2.76 7.45
CA LEU A 58 7.06 3.11 6.04
C LEU A 58 5.66 3.18 5.43
N ILE A 59 5.25 4.36 4.99
CA ILE A 59 3.98 4.55 4.29
C ILE A 59 4.29 4.63 2.79
N CYS A 60 3.86 3.63 2.03
CA CYS A 60 4.02 3.54 0.59
C CYS A 60 2.72 3.94 -0.11
N TYR A 61 2.66 5.11 -0.74
CA TYR A 61 1.43 5.51 -1.43
C TYR A 61 1.14 4.56 -2.60
N ALA A 62 -0.07 4.00 -2.64
CA ALA A 62 -0.52 3.11 -3.72
C ALA A 62 -0.87 3.87 -5.00
N TYR A 63 0.01 3.82 -6.00
CA TYR A 63 -0.07 4.67 -7.20
C TYR A 63 -1.31 4.39 -8.05
N LYS A 64 -1.85 3.17 -7.99
CA LYS A 64 -3.12 2.78 -8.61
C LYS A 64 -4.31 3.66 -8.20
N ALA A 65 -4.22 4.40 -7.08
CA ALA A 65 -5.26 5.35 -6.68
C ALA A 65 -5.25 6.63 -7.53
N ASN A 66 -4.08 7.19 -7.81
CA ASN A 66 -3.84 8.35 -8.68
C ASN A 66 -2.34 8.51 -8.93
N ASN A 67 -1.88 8.15 -10.14
CA ASN A 67 -0.46 8.20 -10.52
C ASN A 67 -0.07 9.50 -11.26
N ASN A 68 -0.87 10.56 -11.14
CA ASN A 68 -0.48 11.88 -11.64
C ASN A 68 0.84 12.33 -10.98
N LEU A 69 1.80 12.77 -11.81
CA LEU A 69 3.14 13.15 -11.34
C LEU A 69 3.12 14.19 -10.21
N ALA A 70 2.20 15.15 -10.25
CA ALA A 70 2.09 16.17 -9.19
C ALA A 70 1.58 15.56 -7.88
N VAL A 71 0.58 14.68 -7.93
CA VAL A 71 0.05 13.97 -6.74
C VAL A 71 1.13 13.07 -6.12
N CYS A 72 1.81 12.28 -6.94
CA CYS A 72 2.94 11.45 -6.49
C CYS A 72 4.06 12.32 -5.88
N LYS A 73 4.37 13.47 -6.48
CA LYS A 73 5.38 14.39 -5.97
C LYS A 73 5.00 15.02 -4.63
N ILE A 74 3.74 15.41 -4.45
CA ILE A 74 3.22 15.95 -3.18
C ILE A 74 3.44 14.95 -2.05
N LEU A 75 3.05 13.68 -2.27
CA LEU A 75 3.21 12.61 -1.27
C LEU A 75 4.68 12.26 -1.02
N GLN A 76 5.51 12.24 -2.07
CA GLN A 76 6.96 12.07 -1.93
C GLN A 76 7.58 13.18 -1.07
N GLN A 77 7.14 14.44 -1.23
CA GLN A 77 7.60 15.57 -0.41
C GLN A 77 7.18 15.47 1.06
N GLU A 78 6.03 14.84 1.35
CA GLU A 78 5.62 14.55 2.74
C GLU A 78 6.40 13.36 3.36
N GLY A 79 7.19 12.65 2.55
CA GLY A 79 8.05 11.55 2.98
C GLY A 79 7.55 10.15 2.62
N ALA A 80 6.44 10.04 1.88
CA ALA A 80 5.89 8.77 1.44
C ALA A 80 6.88 8.00 0.55
N GLY A 81 6.88 6.68 0.71
CA GLY A 81 7.36 5.74 -0.29
C GLY A 81 6.33 5.56 -1.42
N ALA A 82 6.55 4.53 -2.24
CA ALA A 82 5.63 4.18 -3.32
C ALA A 82 5.32 2.68 -3.30
N GLU A 83 4.03 2.36 -3.36
CA GLU A 83 3.56 1.05 -3.80
C GLU A 83 3.23 1.15 -5.29
N VAL A 84 3.89 0.30 -6.07
CA VAL A 84 3.78 0.27 -7.53
C VAL A 84 3.38 -1.14 -7.96
N ALA A 85 2.57 -1.24 -9.01
CA ALA A 85 2.07 -2.50 -9.56
C ALA A 85 2.44 -2.70 -11.03
N SER A 86 3.28 -1.82 -11.60
CA SER A 86 3.76 -1.92 -12.98
C SER A 86 5.10 -1.20 -13.20
N LEU A 87 5.78 -1.51 -14.30
CA LEU A 87 6.98 -0.78 -14.74
C LEU A 87 6.73 0.74 -14.89
N THR A 88 5.54 1.13 -15.36
CA THR A 88 5.18 2.54 -15.55
C THR A 88 5.13 3.26 -14.20
N GLU A 89 4.48 2.66 -13.21
CA GLU A 89 4.39 3.25 -11.86
C GLU A 89 5.76 3.28 -11.17
N LEU A 90 6.59 2.24 -11.35
CA LEU A 90 7.97 2.23 -10.87
C LEU A 90 8.78 3.40 -11.47
N LYS A 91 8.65 3.63 -12.78
CA LYS A 91 9.30 4.77 -13.46
C LYS A 91 8.77 6.12 -12.95
N ILE A 92 7.47 6.24 -12.66
CA ILE A 92 6.88 7.45 -12.05
C ILE A 92 7.48 7.68 -10.66
N ALA A 93 7.57 6.64 -9.81
CA ALA A 93 8.10 6.74 -8.46
C ALA A 93 9.54 7.24 -8.44
N LEU A 94 10.40 6.64 -9.29
CA LEU A 94 11.78 7.07 -9.47
C LEU A 94 11.85 8.51 -10.01
N ARG A 95 11.00 8.86 -10.99
CA ARG A 95 10.97 10.19 -11.60
C ARG A 95 10.59 11.30 -10.63
N VAL A 96 9.67 11.05 -9.69
CA VAL A 96 9.30 12.04 -8.65
C VAL A 96 10.29 12.08 -7.49
N GLY A 97 11.27 11.17 -7.44
CA GLY A 97 12.36 11.15 -6.49
C GLY A 97 12.14 10.27 -5.25
N VAL A 98 11.30 9.23 -5.35
CA VAL A 98 11.23 8.19 -4.31
C VAL A 98 12.50 7.34 -4.42
N THR A 99 13.18 7.11 -3.30
CA THR A 99 14.39 6.27 -3.29
C THR A 99 14.02 4.78 -3.34
N PRO A 100 14.83 3.92 -3.98
CA PRO A 100 14.49 2.50 -4.16
C PRO A 100 14.16 1.75 -2.87
N GLU A 101 14.74 2.15 -1.73
CA GLU A 101 14.53 1.53 -0.42
C GLU A 101 13.12 1.76 0.12
N LYS A 102 12.42 2.78 -0.40
CA LYS A 102 11.05 3.15 -0.06
C LYS A 102 10.03 2.74 -1.13
N ILE A 103 10.43 1.88 -2.08
CA ILE A 103 9.53 1.38 -3.12
C ILE A 103 9.25 -0.11 -2.88
N VAL A 104 7.96 -0.45 -2.85
CA VAL A 104 7.46 -1.84 -2.88
C VAL A 104 6.77 -2.10 -4.21
N PHE A 105 7.17 -3.17 -4.89
CA PHE A 105 6.63 -3.57 -6.19
C PHE A 105 5.73 -4.80 -6.03
N ASN A 106 4.42 -4.57 -6.09
CA ASN A 106 3.36 -5.56 -6.06
C ASN A 106 2.90 -5.99 -7.47
N GLY A 107 1.95 -6.91 -7.52
CA GLY A 107 1.27 -7.31 -8.75
C GLY A 107 1.40 -8.82 -9.02
N PRO A 108 0.33 -9.49 -9.47
CA PRO A 108 0.28 -10.96 -9.54
C PRO A 108 1.03 -11.58 -10.72
N ASN A 109 1.49 -10.76 -11.68
CA ASN A 109 2.01 -11.27 -12.94
C ASN A 109 3.07 -10.33 -13.53
N LYS A 110 4.15 -10.07 -12.78
CA LYS A 110 5.25 -9.24 -13.26
C LYS A 110 5.98 -9.96 -14.39
N SER A 111 6.20 -9.25 -15.49
CA SER A 111 6.98 -9.72 -16.64
C SER A 111 8.48 -9.85 -16.31
N ASP A 112 9.23 -10.58 -17.13
CA ASP A 112 10.69 -10.71 -16.94
C ASP A 112 11.38 -9.34 -17.02
N GLU A 113 10.88 -8.45 -17.90
CA GLU A 113 11.37 -7.06 -18.01
C GLU A 113 11.14 -6.28 -16.72
N GLU A 114 9.97 -6.40 -16.11
CA GLU A 114 9.64 -5.77 -14.84
C GLU A 114 10.52 -6.27 -13.71
N LEU A 115 10.71 -7.59 -13.61
CA LEU A 115 11.59 -8.21 -12.61
C LEU A 115 13.04 -7.77 -12.82
N GLU A 116 13.55 -7.79 -14.05
CA GLU A 116 14.91 -7.36 -14.37
C GLU A 116 15.14 -5.89 -13.99
N HIS A 117 14.18 -5.01 -14.30
CA HIS A 117 14.26 -3.60 -13.95
C HIS A 117 14.20 -3.37 -12.44
N ALA A 118 13.31 -4.08 -11.75
CA ALA A 118 13.16 -4.00 -10.31
C ALA A 118 14.41 -4.45 -9.56
N ILE A 119 15.03 -5.57 -9.98
CA ILE A 119 16.28 -6.08 -9.43
C ILE A 119 17.42 -5.07 -9.64
N LYS A 120 17.58 -4.53 -10.85
CA LYS A 120 18.60 -3.52 -11.14
C LYS A 120 18.41 -2.23 -10.34
N THR A 121 17.16 -1.87 -10.06
CA THR A 121 16.82 -0.67 -9.27
C THR A 121 17.03 -0.90 -7.78
N GLY A 122 16.96 -2.15 -7.30
CA GLY A 122 17.10 -2.50 -5.88
C GLY A 122 15.85 -2.21 -5.05
N VAL A 123 14.65 -2.25 -5.66
CA VAL A 123 13.38 -2.11 -4.93
C VAL A 123 12.98 -3.41 -4.24
N LEU A 124 12.12 -3.33 -3.23
CA LEU A 124 11.53 -4.53 -2.61
C LEU A 124 10.44 -5.09 -3.53
N ILE A 125 10.54 -6.36 -3.91
CA ILE A 125 9.60 -7.04 -4.81
C ILE A 125 8.74 -8.00 -3.98
N ASN A 126 7.45 -7.71 -3.87
CA ASN A 126 6.49 -8.61 -3.24
C ASN A 126 6.03 -9.64 -4.29
N LEU A 127 6.54 -10.85 -4.17
CA LEU A 127 6.24 -11.99 -5.04
C LEU A 127 4.86 -12.55 -4.73
N ASP A 128 4.06 -12.80 -5.76
CA ASP A 128 2.66 -13.21 -5.62
C ASP A 128 2.50 -14.73 -5.78
N SER A 129 3.49 -15.41 -6.39
CA SER A 129 3.50 -16.85 -6.59
C SER A 129 4.90 -17.46 -6.56
N TYR A 130 4.96 -18.79 -6.43
CA TYR A 130 6.21 -19.53 -6.51
C TYR A 130 6.84 -19.49 -7.91
N ASP A 131 6.03 -19.53 -8.97
CA ASP A 131 6.54 -19.42 -10.34
C ASP A 131 7.20 -18.06 -10.60
N GLU A 132 6.67 -16.99 -10.00
CA GLU A 132 7.30 -15.67 -10.05
C GLU A 132 8.65 -15.66 -9.32
N PHE A 133 8.74 -16.34 -8.17
CA PHE A 133 10.01 -16.50 -7.43
C PHE A 133 11.08 -17.21 -8.28
N GLU A 134 10.76 -18.35 -8.90
CA GLU A 134 11.71 -19.12 -9.72
C GLU A 134 12.24 -18.29 -10.90
N ARG A 135 11.36 -17.52 -11.55
CA ARG A 135 11.74 -16.57 -12.61
C ARG A 135 12.64 -15.46 -12.08
N LEU A 136 12.26 -14.80 -10.99
CA LEU A 136 13.04 -13.75 -10.37
C LEU A 136 14.43 -14.24 -9.95
N SER A 137 14.52 -15.42 -9.32
CA SER A 137 15.79 -16.03 -8.92
C SER A 137 16.72 -16.24 -10.12
N THR A 138 16.18 -16.82 -11.21
CA THR A 138 16.93 -17.04 -12.45
C THR A 138 17.46 -15.73 -13.03
N ILE A 139 16.62 -14.68 -13.05
CA ILE A 139 17.01 -13.35 -13.54
C ILE A 139 18.09 -12.74 -12.64
N ALA A 140 17.90 -12.73 -11.32
CA ALA A 140 18.86 -12.18 -10.36
C ALA A 140 20.23 -12.86 -10.48
N LYS A 141 20.25 -14.19 -10.59
CA LYS A 141 21.47 -14.98 -10.80
C LYS A 141 22.16 -14.65 -12.13
N LYS A 142 21.40 -14.47 -13.21
CA LYS A 142 21.92 -14.06 -14.53
C LYS A 142 22.52 -12.65 -14.47
N LEU A 143 21.88 -11.74 -13.75
CA LEU A 143 22.35 -10.37 -13.55
C LEU A 143 23.53 -10.27 -12.57
N ARG A 144 23.77 -11.31 -11.75
CA ARG A 144 24.73 -11.30 -10.63
C ARG A 144 24.43 -10.18 -9.64
N LEU A 145 23.15 -9.95 -9.38
CA LEU A 145 22.65 -8.96 -8.43
C LEU A 145 21.81 -9.66 -7.35
N ASN A 146 21.77 -9.06 -6.17
CA ASN A 146 20.88 -9.51 -5.11
C ASN A 146 19.48 -8.94 -5.33
N ALA A 147 18.46 -9.79 -5.26
CA ALA A 147 17.07 -9.36 -5.33
C ALA A 147 16.49 -9.21 -3.91
N ARG A 148 15.93 -8.04 -3.61
CA ARG A 148 15.20 -7.78 -2.37
C ARG A 148 13.76 -8.23 -2.54
N VAL A 149 13.34 -9.22 -1.75
CA VAL A 149 12.05 -9.87 -1.95
C VAL A 149 11.25 -9.97 -0.66
N GLY A 150 9.94 -9.95 -0.84
CA GLY A 150 8.98 -10.52 0.09
C GLY A 150 8.02 -11.43 -0.65
N PHE A 151 7.13 -12.09 0.08
CA PHE A 151 6.00 -12.79 -0.54
C PHE A 151 4.70 -12.19 -0.05
N ARG A 152 3.76 -12.04 -0.98
CA ARG A 152 2.36 -11.83 -0.65
C ARG A 152 1.78 -13.15 -0.14
N VAL A 153 1.15 -13.10 1.02
CA VAL A 153 0.43 -14.22 1.60
C VAL A 153 -1.07 -13.92 1.66
N ASN A 154 -1.87 -14.98 1.58
CA ASN A 154 -3.32 -14.91 1.71
C ASN A 154 -3.74 -15.56 3.05
N PRO A 155 -4.19 -14.75 4.03
CA PRO A 155 -4.66 -15.25 5.31
C PRO A 155 -6.13 -15.71 5.30
N ASN A 156 -6.77 -15.78 4.13
CA ASN A 156 -8.18 -16.15 3.94
C ASN A 156 -9.16 -15.31 4.79
N ILE A 157 -8.87 -14.01 4.93
CA ILE A 157 -9.75 -13.03 5.61
C ILE A 157 -10.73 -12.46 4.59
N ARG A 158 -12.01 -12.34 4.99
CA ARG A 158 -13.08 -11.77 4.16
C ARG A 158 -13.64 -10.53 4.84
N PRO A 159 -13.14 -9.32 4.52
CA PRO A 159 -13.73 -8.13 5.09
C PRO A 159 -15.16 -7.94 4.56
N PRO A 160 -16.12 -7.48 5.39
CA PRO A 160 -17.48 -7.16 4.96
C PRO A 160 -17.43 -5.91 4.07
N THR A 161 -17.17 -6.12 2.79
CA THR A 161 -17.12 -5.06 1.77
C THR A 161 -18.14 -5.34 0.67
N HIS A 162 -18.36 -4.37 -0.22
CA HIS A 162 -19.35 -4.48 -1.29
C HIS A 162 -19.11 -5.74 -2.15
N PRO A 163 -20.14 -6.47 -2.61
CA PRO A 163 -19.99 -7.72 -3.39
C PRO A 163 -19.07 -7.63 -4.62
N TYR A 164 -19.00 -6.46 -5.27
CA TYR A 164 -18.09 -6.22 -6.42
C TYR A 164 -16.63 -5.97 -6.02
N ILE A 165 -16.33 -5.81 -4.73
CA ILE A 165 -14.98 -5.63 -4.15
C ILE A 165 -14.53 -6.91 -3.42
N MET A 166 -15.46 -7.86 -3.18
CA MET A 166 -15.18 -9.21 -2.66
C MET A 166 -14.44 -10.08 -3.69
N ALA A 167 -13.21 -9.71 -4.04
CA ALA A 167 -12.31 -10.63 -4.70
C ALA A 167 -11.79 -11.64 -3.66
N GLY A 168 -12.35 -12.86 -3.72
CA GLY A 168 -11.78 -14.17 -3.34
C GLY A 168 -10.91 -14.24 -2.08
N ALA A 169 -11.35 -14.98 -1.05
CA ALA A 169 -10.44 -15.40 0.03
C ALA A 169 -9.99 -16.87 -0.08
N ARG A 170 -10.69 -17.72 -0.86
CA ARG A 170 -10.20 -19.06 -1.26
C ARG A 170 -9.99 -19.24 -2.77
N GLU A 171 -10.61 -18.39 -3.59
CA GLU A 171 -10.39 -18.31 -5.05
C GLU A 171 -9.60 -17.05 -5.43
N SER A 172 -8.89 -16.47 -4.45
CA SER A 172 -7.99 -15.36 -4.73
C SER A 172 -6.93 -15.84 -5.69
N LYS A 173 -6.72 -15.14 -6.80
CA LYS A 173 -5.53 -15.32 -7.63
C LYS A 173 -4.26 -14.74 -6.99
N PHE A 174 -4.37 -14.20 -5.77
CA PHE A 174 -3.34 -13.40 -5.16
C PHE A 174 -2.71 -14.07 -3.94
N GLY A 175 -1.38 -14.11 -3.96
CA GLY A 175 -0.55 -14.54 -2.83
C GLY A 175 -0.61 -16.04 -2.53
N LEU A 176 0.37 -16.49 -1.75
CA LEU A 176 0.50 -17.87 -1.29
C LEU A 176 -0.44 -18.13 -0.12
N ASP A 177 -1.10 -19.28 -0.09
CA ASP A 177 -2.02 -19.60 0.99
C ASP A 177 -1.28 -19.79 2.32
N LEU A 178 -1.71 -19.06 3.35
CA LEU A 178 -1.03 -19.04 4.65
C LEU A 178 -1.27 -20.32 5.46
N GLU A 179 -2.46 -20.92 5.33
CA GLU A 179 -2.91 -22.06 6.15
C GLU A 179 -2.37 -23.41 5.64
N SER A 180 -2.13 -23.53 4.33
CA SER A 180 -1.62 -24.73 3.66
C SER A 180 -0.13 -25.01 3.94
N GLY A 181 0.60 -24.01 4.44
CA GLY A 181 2.05 -24.07 4.61
C GLY A 181 2.86 -23.72 3.36
N GLU A 182 2.21 -23.46 2.23
CA GLU A 182 2.85 -23.04 0.97
C GLU A 182 3.73 -21.80 1.17
N ALA A 183 3.19 -20.79 1.87
CA ALA A 183 3.94 -19.57 2.18
C ALA A 183 5.25 -19.87 2.95
N LEU A 184 5.21 -20.73 3.97
CA LEU A 184 6.40 -21.02 4.77
C LEU A 184 7.45 -21.80 3.96
N GLU A 185 7.02 -22.67 3.05
CA GLU A 185 7.92 -23.40 2.17
C GLU A 185 8.61 -22.49 1.15
N ALA A 186 7.88 -21.52 0.59
CA ALA A 186 8.48 -20.50 -0.28
C ALA A 186 9.59 -19.72 0.44
N TYR A 187 9.40 -19.37 1.72
CA TYR A 187 10.43 -18.72 2.53
C TYR A 187 11.64 -19.62 2.77
N ARG A 188 11.44 -20.91 3.05
CA ARG A 188 12.56 -21.86 3.23
C ARG A 188 13.41 -21.96 1.98
N ARG A 189 12.78 -22.09 0.80
CA ARG A 189 13.52 -22.17 -0.46
C ARG A 189 14.25 -20.88 -0.79
N ALA A 190 13.56 -19.74 -0.66
CA ALA A 190 14.17 -18.42 -0.89
C ALA A 190 15.36 -18.17 0.04
N ALA A 191 15.28 -18.56 1.31
CA ALA A 191 16.40 -18.45 2.26
C ALA A 191 17.61 -19.32 1.90
N GLY A 192 17.44 -20.36 1.08
CA GLY A 192 18.52 -21.21 0.59
C GLY A 192 19.33 -20.59 -0.55
N GLU A 193 18.91 -19.44 -1.10
CA GLU A 193 19.53 -18.81 -2.25
C GLU A 193 20.34 -17.56 -1.89
N SER A 194 21.66 -17.61 -2.08
CA SER A 194 22.58 -16.54 -1.68
C SER A 194 22.37 -15.18 -2.35
N HIS A 195 21.67 -15.15 -3.50
CA HIS A 195 21.36 -13.92 -4.25
C HIS A 195 19.95 -13.38 -3.95
N ILE A 196 19.26 -13.96 -2.97
CA ILE A 196 17.93 -13.55 -2.53
C ILE A 196 18.02 -12.95 -1.13
N LEU A 197 17.54 -11.71 -0.99
CA LEU A 197 17.42 -11.01 0.28
C LEU A 197 15.96 -11.00 0.69
N LEU A 198 15.58 -11.96 1.53
CA LEU A 198 14.21 -12.12 2.00
C LEU A 198 13.95 -11.15 3.16
N GLU A 199 13.20 -10.07 2.90
CA GLU A 199 13.07 -8.93 3.80
C GLU A 199 11.67 -8.74 4.39
N ALA A 200 10.61 -9.19 3.70
CA ALA A 200 9.24 -8.82 4.03
C ALA A 200 8.23 -9.96 3.89
N VAL A 201 7.21 -9.95 4.74
CA VAL A 201 5.91 -10.57 4.46
C VAL A 201 4.90 -9.49 4.09
N HIS A 202 4.13 -9.72 3.03
CA HIS A 202 3.10 -8.80 2.56
C HIS A 202 1.72 -9.44 2.59
N CYS A 203 0.71 -8.67 2.97
CA CYS A 203 -0.69 -9.03 2.80
C CYS A 203 -1.50 -7.80 2.41
N HIS A 204 -2.57 -8.04 1.65
CA HIS A 204 -3.56 -7.02 1.36
C HIS A 204 -4.93 -7.68 1.29
N ILE A 205 -5.76 -7.43 2.31
CA ILE A 205 -7.07 -8.08 2.51
C ILE A 205 -8.24 -7.48 1.72
N GLY A 206 -8.05 -6.34 1.05
CA GLY A 206 -9.08 -5.75 0.20
C GLY A 206 -9.12 -4.23 0.22
N SER A 207 -10.21 -3.65 -0.28
CA SER A 207 -10.37 -2.20 -0.39
C SER A 207 -11.69 -1.73 0.19
N GLN A 208 -11.72 -0.48 0.66
CA GLN A 208 -12.91 0.18 1.19
C GLN A 208 -13.46 -0.54 2.43
N ILE A 209 -12.54 -1.01 3.29
CA ILE A 209 -12.86 -1.65 4.56
C ILE A 209 -13.10 -0.53 5.58
N LEU A 210 -14.29 -0.53 6.17
CA LEU A 210 -14.74 0.53 7.08
C LEU A 210 -14.58 0.15 8.56
N GLU A 211 -14.48 -1.15 8.85
CA GLU A 211 -14.39 -1.72 10.19
C GLU A 211 -12.94 -2.04 10.56
N PRO A 212 -12.56 -1.95 11.85
CA PRO A 212 -11.20 -2.24 12.30
C PRO A 212 -10.89 -3.74 12.34
N GLU A 213 -11.88 -4.60 12.62
CA GLU A 213 -11.67 -6.02 12.91
C GLU A 213 -10.90 -6.79 11.82
N PRO A 214 -11.18 -6.60 10.50
CA PRO A 214 -10.42 -7.29 9.46
C PRO A 214 -8.92 -6.97 9.47
N PHE A 215 -8.54 -5.72 9.75
CA PHE A 215 -7.13 -5.31 9.83
C PHE A 215 -6.44 -5.88 11.07
N ILE A 216 -7.17 -5.99 12.19
CA ILE A 216 -6.66 -6.61 13.43
C ILE A 216 -6.44 -8.10 13.20
N GLU A 217 -7.36 -8.79 12.53
CA GLU A 217 -7.21 -10.19 12.17
C GLU A 217 -6.03 -10.41 11.21
N GLU A 218 -5.85 -9.53 10.22
CA GLU A 218 -4.71 -9.53 9.30
C GLU A 218 -3.39 -9.39 10.05
N ALA A 219 -3.27 -8.37 10.90
CA ALA A 219 -2.08 -8.12 11.71
C ALA A 219 -1.76 -9.33 12.61
N ARG A 220 -2.77 -9.92 13.27
CA ARG A 220 -2.59 -11.11 14.11
C ARG A 220 -2.01 -12.29 13.32
N LYS A 221 -2.63 -12.65 12.19
CA LYS A 221 -2.17 -13.78 11.36
C LYS A 221 -0.78 -13.54 10.78
N LEU A 222 -0.47 -12.30 10.38
CA LEU A 222 0.86 -11.95 9.88
C LEU A 222 1.92 -11.93 10.97
N VAL A 223 1.60 -11.50 12.20
CA VAL A 223 2.50 -11.58 13.36
C VAL A 223 2.86 -13.02 13.69
N GLU A 224 1.87 -13.92 13.68
CA GLU A 224 2.06 -15.36 13.88
C GLU A 224 3.00 -15.94 12.80
N PHE A 225 2.74 -15.66 11.53
CA PHE A 225 3.57 -16.12 10.42
C PHE A 225 4.98 -15.53 10.46
N PHE A 226 5.09 -14.21 10.66
CA PHE A 226 6.35 -13.50 10.72
C PHE A 226 7.26 -14.06 11.81
N SER A 227 6.71 -14.36 12.99
CA SER A 227 7.44 -14.97 14.09
C SER A 227 7.93 -16.39 13.76
N ALA A 228 7.17 -17.15 12.98
CA ALA A 228 7.60 -18.45 12.48
C ALA A 228 8.68 -18.33 11.40
N ALA A 229 8.51 -17.41 10.44
CA ALA A 229 9.44 -17.17 9.33
C ALA A 229 10.79 -16.61 9.81
N ARG A 230 10.81 -15.81 10.89
CA ARG A 230 12.05 -15.32 11.53
C ARG A 230 12.96 -16.43 12.06
N LYS A 231 12.45 -17.62 12.30
CA LYS A 231 13.26 -18.79 12.69
C LYS A 231 14.05 -19.37 11.50
N ILE A 232 13.71 -18.96 10.27
CA ILE A 232 14.26 -19.48 9.01
C ILE A 232 15.14 -18.42 8.33
N CYS A 233 14.74 -17.14 8.40
CA CYS A 233 15.40 -16.04 7.71
C CYS A 233 15.39 -14.75 8.54
N ASN A 234 16.26 -13.80 8.22
CA ASN A 234 16.28 -12.49 8.87
C ASN A 234 15.19 -11.58 8.31
N LEU A 235 13.94 -11.80 8.74
CA LEU A 235 12.79 -11.04 8.26
C LEU A 235 12.65 -9.71 9.01
N GLU A 236 12.57 -8.61 8.25
CA GLU A 236 12.67 -7.25 8.78
C GLU A 236 11.39 -6.43 8.68
N LYS A 237 10.47 -6.81 7.78
CA LYS A 237 9.32 -5.99 7.41
C LYS A 237 8.02 -6.80 7.45
N ILE A 238 6.97 -6.17 7.97
CA ILE A 238 5.59 -6.64 7.83
C ILE A 238 4.86 -5.57 7.04
N ASP A 239 4.37 -5.95 5.87
CA ASP A 239 3.59 -5.11 4.98
C ASP A 239 2.12 -5.53 5.05
N LEU A 240 1.29 -4.68 5.64
CA LEU A 240 -0.15 -4.93 5.79
C LEU A 240 -0.97 -4.33 4.64
N GLY A 241 -0.30 -3.88 3.58
CA GLY A 241 -0.99 -3.35 2.41
C GLY A 241 -1.84 -2.12 2.73
N GLY A 242 -2.84 -1.89 1.89
CA GLY A 242 -3.80 -0.80 2.04
C GLY A 242 -5.21 -1.27 2.39
N GLY A 243 -6.19 -0.45 2.03
CA GLY A 243 -7.59 -0.87 2.00
C GLY A 243 -8.53 -0.08 2.91
N ILE A 244 -7.97 0.73 3.81
CA ILE A 244 -8.73 1.60 4.72
C ILE A 244 -9.66 2.50 3.91
N GLY A 245 -10.95 2.41 4.22
CA GLY A 245 -12.00 3.08 3.49
C GLY A 245 -12.22 4.55 3.88
N ILE A 246 -13.05 5.22 3.09
CA ILE A 246 -13.47 6.62 3.30
C ILE A 246 -14.99 6.75 3.19
N PRO A 247 -15.62 7.80 3.75
CA PRO A 247 -17.05 8.01 3.58
C PRO A 247 -17.35 8.65 2.22
N TYR A 248 -18.10 7.97 1.35
CA TYR A 248 -18.56 8.48 0.05
C TYR A 248 -19.98 9.04 0.12
N LYS A 249 -20.90 8.31 0.75
CA LYS A 249 -22.36 8.56 0.77
C LYS A 249 -22.93 8.47 2.19
N GLY A 250 -22.20 9.01 3.17
CA GLY A 250 -22.66 9.07 4.56
C GLY A 250 -22.35 7.81 5.38
N GLU A 251 -21.46 6.94 4.89
CA GLU A 251 -20.87 5.90 5.72
C GLU A 251 -20.12 6.54 6.91
N ASN A 252 -20.02 5.79 8.01
CA ASN A 252 -19.31 6.21 9.21
C ASN A 252 -18.14 5.26 9.47
N PRO A 253 -17.03 5.38 8.70
CA PRO A 253 -15.88 4.50 8.90
C PRO A 253 -15.33 4.63 10.31
N ALA A 254 -14.79 3.53 10.83
CA ALA A 254 -14.11 3.55 12.10
C ALA A 254 -13.01 4.62 12.13
N PRO A 255 -12.82 5.32 13.26
CA PRO A 255 -11.70 6.23 13.42
C PRO A 255 -10.38 5.53 13.11
N LEU A 256 -9.52 6.19 12.35
CA LEU A 256 -8.22 5.64 11.96
C LEU A 256 -7.41 5.20 13.19
N ASP A 257 -7.49 5.93 14.29
CA ASP A 257 -6.77 5.62 15.53
C ASP A 257 -7.18 4.27 16.11
N LYS A 258 -8.45 3.85 15.98
CA LYS A 258 -8.89 2.52 16.41
C LYS A 258 -8.28 1.40 15.56
N ILE A 259 -8.18 1.64 14.24
CA ILE A 259 -7.53 0.69 13.33
C ILE A 259 -6.05 0.58 13.68
N ALA A 260 -5.37 1.72 13.86
CA ALA A 260 -3.96 1.76 14.19
C ALA A 260 -3.67 1.12 15.56
N GLU A 261 -4.43 1.46 16.61
CA GLU A 261 -4.30 0.86 17.94
C GLU A 261 -4.43 -0.66 17.91
N GLY A 262 -5.42 -1.18 17.16
CA GLY A 262 -5.62 -2.61 17.00
C GLY A 262 -4.46 -3.31 16.30
N ILE A 263 -4.00 -2.77 15.15
CA ILE A 263 -2.83 -3.28 14.42
C ILE A 263 -1.58 -3.26 15.31
N LEU A 264 -1.30 -2.12 15.95
CA LEU A 264 -0.11 -1.96 16.80
C LEU A 264 -0.18 -2.84 18.05
N GLY A 265 -1.38 -3.12 18.57
CA GLY A 265 -1.60 -4.08 19.65
C GLY A 265 -1.14 -5.49 19.28
N GLU A 266 -1.41 -5.94 18.05
CA GLU A 266 -0.92 -7.22 17.55
C GLU A 266 0.59 -7.21 17.31
N LEU A 267 1.13 -6.16 16.68
CA LEU A 267 2.58 -6.06 16.40
C LEU A 267 3.44 -6.05 17.66
N ARG A 268 2.96 -5.46 18.77
CA ARG A 268 3.66 -5.46 20.07
C ARG A 268 3.85 -6.85 20.68
N LYS A 269 3.16 -7.88 20.16
CA LYS A 269 3.34 -9.27 20.58
C LYS A 269 4.59 -9.92 19.97
N ILE A 270 5.23 -9.28 18.99
CA ILE A 270 6.48 -9.76 18.39
C ILE A 270 7.62 -9.63 19.41
N GLU A 271 8.34 -10.71 19.64
CA GLU A 271 9.55 -10.72 20.45
C GLU A 271 10.78 -10.23 19.66
N GLY A 272 11.70 -9.55 20.36
CA GLY A 272 12.95 -9.05 19.79
C GLY A 272 12.80 -7.71 19.07
N GLU A 273 13.59 -7.51 18.02
CA GLU A 273 13.64 -6.23 17.29
C GLU A 273 12.32 -5.98 16.53
N PRO A 274 11.66 -4.82 16.71
CA PRO A 274 10.42 -4.51 16.02
C PRO A 274 10.65 -4.45 14.50
N PRO A 275 9.78 -5.08 13.69
CA PRO A 275 9.84 -4.94 12.24
C PRO A 275 9.52 -3.51 11.79
N THR A 276 9.95 -3.19 10.58
CA THR A 276 9.37 -2.06 9.86
C THR A 276 7.94 -2.42 9.48
N LEU A 277 6.98 -1.63 9.95
CA LEU A 277 5.59 -1.70 9.49
C LEU A 277 5.48 -0.94 8.17
N VAL A 278 5.09 -1.65 7.11
CA VAL A 278 4.77 -1.08 5.81
C VAL A 278 3.25 -1.01 5.66
N LEU A 279 2.75 0.14 5.20
CA LEU A 279 1.34 0.38 4.92
C LEU A 279 1.20 1.01 3.55
N GLU A 280 0.19 0.58 2.79
CA GLU A 280 -0.01 0.97 1.38
C GLU A 280 -1.31 1.76 1.13
N PRO A 281 -1.59 2.86 1.87
CA PRO A 281 -2.83 3.60 1.66
C PRO A 281 -2.83 4.28 0.29
N GLY A 282 -3.89 4.04 -0.49
CA GLY A 282 -4.18 4.77 -1.73
C GLY A 282 -5.38 5.68 -1.56
N ARG A 283 -6.57 5.06 -1.57
CA ARG A 283 -7.87 5.74 -1.44
C ARG A 283 -7.92 6.72 -0.27
N TYR A 284 -7.48 6.30 0.91
CA TYR A 284 -7.52 7.14 2.11
C TYR A 284 -6.76 8.47 1.93
N LEU A 285 -5.66 8.47 1.18
CA LEU A 285 -4.83 9.66 1.03
C LEU A 285 -5.40 10.67 0.03
N VAL A 286 -6.01 10.20 -1.06
CA VAL A 286 -6.29 11.07 -2.22
C VAL A 286 -7.76 11.14 -2.62
N ALA A 287 -8.61 10.19 -2.21
CA ALA A 287 -9.95 10.07 -2.78
C ALA A 287 -10.91 11.19 -2.37
N ASP A 288 -10.71 11.81 -1.21
CA ASP A 288 -11.50 12.97 -0.80
C ASP A 288 -10.86 14.32 -1.15
N ALA A 289 -9.67 14.33 -1.72
CA ALA A 289 -8.99 15.54 -2.18
C ALA A 289 -9.35 15.94 -3.62
N GLY A 290 -10.01 15.05 -4.38
CA GLY A 290 -10.39 15.29 -5.77
C GLY A 290 -11.88 15.54 -5.95
N ILE A 291 -12.22 16.50 -6.82
CA ILE A 291 -13.58 16.70 -7.33
C ILE A 291 -13.57 16.80 -8.86
N LEU A 292 -14.62 16.29 -9.48
CA LEU A 292 -14.89 16.43 -10.91
C LEU A 292 -15.97 17.49 -11.10
N LEU A 293 -15.62 18.58 -11.78
CA LEU A 293 -16.56 19.58 -12.27
C LEU A 293 -17.03 19.15 -13.65
N LEU A 294 -18.36 19.14 -13.86
CA LEU A 294 -19.02 18.71 -15.10
C LEU A 294 -19.55 19.92 -15.85
#